data_AF-A0A6P0U284-F1
#
_entry.id   AF-A0A6P0U284-F1
#
_cell.length_a   1.000
_cell.length_b   1.000
_cell.length_c   1.000
_cell.angle_alpha   90.00
_cell.angle_beta   90.00
_cell.angle_gamma   90.00
#
_symmetry.space_group_name_H-M   'P 1'
#
loop_
_entity.id
_entity.type
_entity.pdbx_description
1 polymer ?
#
loop_
_entity_poly.entity_id
_entity_poly.type
_entity_poly.pdbx_seq_one_letter_code
_entity_poly.pdbx_strand_id
1 'polypeptide(L)'
;MAKLQLSNKILTTEEYLNYNDGTDTRYELLNGLLIEMPPESNLNSRIAAFLFAHFLKILPFSRICHKDAEIQVASIKASFRIPDLMILSEAGEEALLGSSRNTITLEMPTPLLVIEVVSPDNPRS
;
A
#
# COMPACT_ATOMS: atom_id res chain seq x y z
N MET A 1 17.36 1.90 -5.86
CA MET A 1 17.42 1.17 -4.58
C MET A 1 16.68 2.00 -3.54
N ALA A 2 15.72 1.41 -2.83
CA ALA A 2 15.10 2.05 -1.68
C ALA A 2 16.16 2.29 -0.61
N LYS A 3 16.23 3.51 -0.07
CA LYS A 3 17.14 3.81 1.03
C LYS A 3 16.52 3.20 2.29
N LEU A 4 17.21 2.25 2.90
CA LEU A 4 16.79 1.71 4.20
C LEU A 4 17.10 2.79 5.24
N GLN A 5 16.18 3.70 5.48
CA GLN A 5 16.29 4.59 6.63
C GLN A 5 15.85 3.78 7.85
N LEU A 6 16.76 2.98 8.40
CA LEU A 6 16.55 2.28 9.66
C LEU A 6 16.31 3.33 10.75
N SER A 7 15.05 3.61 11.05
CA SER A 7 14.72 4.23 12.32
C SER A 7 15.12 3.23 13.41
N ASN A 8 16.01 3.62 14.31
CA ASN A 8 16.30 2.81 15.51
C ASN A 8 15.06 2.63 16.41
N LYS A 9 13.99 3.38 16.12
CA LYS A 9 12.68 3.26 16.74
C LYS A 9 11.82 2.29 15.94
N ILE A 10 11.26 1.32 16.66
CA ILE A 10 10.25 0.39 16.15
C ILE A 10 8.89 1.00 16.47
N LEU A 11 8.11 1.30 15.44
CA LEU A 11 6.81 1.96 15.56
C LEU A 11 5.69 0.94 15.82
N THR A 12 4.73 1.33 16.67
CA THR A 12 3.43 0.66 16.76
C THR A 12 2.51 1.09 15.61
N THR A 13 1.37 0.43 15.46
CA THR A 13 0.33 0.83 14.50
C THR A 13 -0.13 2.27 14.72
N GLU A 14 -0.42 2.64 15.97
CA GLU A 14 -0.88 3.99 16.31
C GLU A 14 0.19 5.05 16.03
N GLU A 15 1.44 4.78 16.38
CA GLU A 15 2.55 5.70 16.10
C GLU A 15 2.76 5.89 14.59
N TYR A 16 2.62 4.83 13.81
CA TYR A 16 2.74 4.89 12.35
C TYR A 16 1.57 5.63 11.69
N LEU A 17 0.34 5.36 12.11
CA LEU A 17 -0.84 6.05 11.58
C LEU A 17 -0.87 7.55 11.92
N ASN A 18 -0.11 7.98 12.92
CA ASN A 18 0.09 9.39 13.27
C ASN A 18 1.45 9.94 12.80
N TYR A 19 2.26 9.14 12.11
CA TYR A 19 3.58 9.57 11.65
C TYR A 19 3.47 10.61 10.54
N ASN A 20 4.18 11.72 10.71
CA ASN A 20 4.33 12.77 9.72
C ASN A 20 5.70 13.44 9.95
N ASP A 21 6.59 13.37 8.96
CA ASP A 21 7.92 13.98 9.00
C ASP A 21 7.97 15.40 8.41
N GLY A 22 6.81 15.95 8.05
CA GLY A 22 6.65 17.26 7.41
C GLY A 22 6.92 17.23 5.90
N THR A 23 7.02 16.04 5.29
CA THR A 23 7.26 15.86 3.86
C THR A 23 6.14 15.04 3.20
N ASP A 24 6.13 15.01 1.86
CA ASP A 24 5.23 14.16 1.06
C ASP A 24 5.85 12.76 0.78
N THR A 25 6.85 12.37 1.57
CA THR A 25 7.54 11.09 1.39
C THR A 25 6.60 9.94 1.75
N ARG A 26 6.53 8.93 0.89
CA ARG A 26 5.75 7.72 1.14
C ARG A 26 6.60 6.67 1.82
N TYR A 27 6.01 5.99 2.78
CA TYR A 27 6.67 4.96 3.57
C TYR A 27 5.84 3.67 3.57
N GLU A 28 6.53 2.55 3.68
CA GLU A 28 5.95 1.30 4.18
C GLU A 28 6.42 1.06 5.61
N LEU A 29 5.67 0.26 6.36
CA LEU A 29 6.09 -0.24 7.65
C LEU A 29 6.35 -1.75 7.54
N LEU A 30 7.54 -2.21 7.90
CA LEU A 30 7.88 -3.63 7.92
C LEU A 30 8.32 -4.04 9.33
N ASN A 31 7.45 -4.78 10.03
CA ASN A 31 7.67 -5.18 11.42
C ASN A 31 8.07 -4.01 12.34
N GLY A 32 7.38 -2.87 12.18
CA GLY A 32 7.61 -1.63 12.92
C GLY A 32 8.79 -0.81 12.43
N LEU A 33 9.51 -1.24 11.38
CA LEU A 33 10.57 -0.46 10.76
C LEU A 33 9.99 0.39 9.63
N LEU A 34 10.23 1.69 9.67
CA LEU A 34 9.80 2.62 8.63
C LEU A 34 10.73 2.52 7.43
N ILE A 35 10.17 2.28 6.24
CA ILE A 35 10.93 2.08 5.00
C ILE A 35 10.46 3.08 3.95
N GLU A 36 11.35 3.96 3.52
CA GLU A 36 11.05 4.90 2.43
C GLU A 36 10.77 4.15 1.13
N MET A 37 9.69 4.55 0.45
CA MET A 37 9.35 4.08 -0.88
C MET A 37 9.97 4.98 -1.94
N PRO A 38 11.03 4.52 -2.64
CA PRO A 38 11.56 5.28 -3.77
C PRO A 38 10.55 5.33 -4.91
N PRO A 39 10.74 6.23 -5.88
CA PRO A 39 10.00 6.18 -7.14
C PRO A 39 10.12 4.81 -7.81
N GLU A 40 8.99 4.34 -8.35
CA GLU A 40 8.90 3.07 -9.07
C GLU A 40 9.56 3.16 -10.46
N SER A 41 9.99 2.03 -11.02
CA SER A 41 10.47 1.98 -12.40
C SER A 41 9.37 2.34 -13.40
N ASN A 42 9.76 2.93 -14.54
CA ASN A 42 8.79 3.26 -15.59
C ASN A 42 8.07 2.01 -16.12
N LEU A 43 8.79 0.89 -16.25
CA LEU A 43 8.21 -0.37 -16.73
C LEU A 43 7.16 -0.90 -15.77
N ASN A 44 7.47 -1.02 -14.47
CA ASN A 44 6.52 -1.49 -13.48
C ASN A 44 5.29 -0.58 -13.39
N SER A 45 5.50 0.74 -13.45
CA SER A 45 4.42 1.72 -13.50
C SER A 45 3.50 1.52 -14.72
N ARG A 46 4.06 1.20 -15.89
CA ARG A 46 3.28 0.91 -17.10
C ARG A 46 2.52 -0.40 -17.00
N ILE A 47 3.08 -1.42 -16.38
CA ILE A 47 2.40 -2.71 -16.15
C ILE A 47 1.21 -2.52 -15.20
N ALA A 48 1.41 -1.82 -14.08
CA ALA A 48 0.33 -1.49 -13.14
C ALA A 48 -0.78 -0.69 -13.82
N ALA A 49 -0.43 0.33 -14.61
CA ALA A 49 -1.41 1.12 -15.38
C ALA A 49 -2.15 0.28 -16.45
N PHE A 50 -1.47 -0.67 -17.09
CA PHE A 50 -2.08 -1.59 -18.03
C PHE A 50 -3.12 -2.48 -17.34
N LEU A 51 -2.79 -3.05 -16.18
CA LEU A 51 -3.70 -3.88 -15.39
C LEU A 51 -4.89 -3.06 -14.88
N PHE A 52 -4.64 -1.85 -14.37
CA PHE A 52 -5.67 -0.90 -13.97
C PHE A 52 -6.70 -0.67 -15.09
N ALA A 53 -6.23 -0.35 -16.30
CA ALA A 53 -7.08 -0.13 -17.46
C ALA A 53 -7.88 -1.39 -17.88
N HIS A 54 -7.38 -2.59 -17.57
CA HIS A 54 -8.12 -3.84 -17.83
C HIS A 54 -9.20 -4.09 -16.79
N PHE A 55 -8.92 -3.84 -15.51
CA PHE A 55 -9.92 -3.98 -14.45
C PHE A 55 -11.06 -2.98 -14.60
N LEU A 56 -10.78 -1.75 -15.06
CA LEU A 56 -11.83 -0.74 -15.33
C LEU A 56 -12.88 -1.18 -16.38
N LYS A 57 -12.58 -2.20 -17.20
CA LYS A 57 -13.55 -2.73 -18.17
C LYS A 57 -14.65 -3.57 -17.50
N ILE A 58 -14.42 -4.04 -16.27
CA ILE A 58 -15.27 -5.00 -15.59
C ILE A 58 -15.62 -4.59 -14.15
N LEU A 59 -14.97 -3.55 -13.62
CA LEU A 59 -15.17 -3.04 -12.26
C LEU A 59 -15.32 -1.52 -12.29
N PRO A 60 -16.13 -0.95 -11.36
CA PRO A 60 -16.19 0.49 -11.20
C PRO A 60 -14.84 1.03 -10.71
N PHE A 61 -14.51 2.26 -11.14
CA PHE A 61 -13.26 2.94 -10.77
C PHE A 61 -13.05 3.00 -9.26
N SER A 62 -14.12 3.23 -8.48
CA SER A 62 -14.08 3.36 -7.03
C SER A 62 -13.67 2.09 -6.29
N ARG A 63 -13.69 0.92 -6.95
CA ARG A 63 -13.25 -0.36 -6.38
C ARG A 63 -11.80 -0.71 -6.68
N ILE A 64 -11.05 0.17 -7.34
CA ILE A 64 -9.68 -0.08 -7.76
C ILE A 64 -8.76 0.99 -7.17
N CYS A 65 -7.88 0.59 -6.25
CA CYS A 65 -6.80 1.45 -5.77
C CYS A 65 -5.54 1.20 -6.60
N HIS A 66 -4.86 2.25 -7.05
CA HIS A 66 -3.68 2.16 -7.92
C HIS A 66 -2.54 3.02 -7.35
N LYS A 67 -1.62 2.36 -6.63
CA LYS A 67 -0.43 2.95 -5.98
C LYS A 67 -0.73 4.08 -4.98
N ASP A 68 -1.97 4.18 -4.50
CA ASP A 68 -2.47 5.29 -3.71
C ASP A 68 -3.13 4.87 -2.38
N ALA A 69 -3.30 3.56 -2.16
CA ALA A 69 -3.85 2.99 -0.94
C ALA A 69 -2.83 2.12 -0.21
N GLU A 70 -2.90 2.16 1.10
CA GLU A 70 -2.10 1.36 2.01
C GLU A 70 -2.92 0.19 2.57
N ILE A 71 -2.26 -0.92 2.92
CA ILE A 71 -2.88 -2.04 3.61
C ILE A 71 -2.05 -2.51 4.79
N GLN A 72 -2.72 -2.75 5.92
CA GLN A 72 -2.14 -3.39 7.08
C GLN A 72 -2.02 -4.90 6.85
N VAL A 73 -0.85 -5.46 7.18
CA VAL A 73 -0.58 -6.90 7.03
C VAL A 73 -0.27 -7.51 8.40
N ALA A 74 -0.87 -8.66 8.67
CA ALA A 74 -0.62 -9.42 9.89
C ALA A 74 0.88 -9.75 10.03
N SER A 75 1.45 -9.40 11.18
CA SER A 75 2.89 -9.52 11.45
C SER A 75 3.16 -9.45 12.96
N ILE A 76 4.37 -9.84 13.40
CA ILE A 76 4.74 -9.85 14.83
C ILE A 76 4.67 -8.43 15.43
N LYS A 77 5.01 -7.44 14.62
CA LYS A 77 4.87 -6.00 14.91
C LYS A 77 4.14 -5.35 13.74
N ALA A 78 3.69 -4.11 13.88
CA ALA A 78 2.92 -3.44 12.85
C ALA A 78 3.60 -3.48 11.47
N SER A 79 2.86 -3.87 10.43
CA SER A 79 3.32 -3.76 9.05
C SER A 79 2.23 -3.20 8.15
N PHE A 80 2.63 -2.28 7.28
CA PHE A 80 1.79 -1.58 6.32
C PHE A 80 2.53 -1.55 4.99
N ARG A 81 1.83 -1.87 3.90
CA ARG A 81 2.37 -1.93 2.54
C ARG A 81 1.55 -1.04 1.63
N ILE A 82 2.15 -0.58 0.53
CA ILE A 82 1.45 0.22 -0.49
C ILE A 82 1.53 -0.54 -1.80
N PRO A 83 0.56 -1.42 -2.09
CA PRO A 83 0.60 -2.23 -3.29
C PRO A 83 0.44 -1.42 -4.56
N ASP A 84 0.98 -1.95 -5.66
CA ASP A 84 0.77 -1.35 -6.98
C ASP A 84 -0.71 -1.28 -7.39
N LEU A 85 -1.49 -2.31 -7.05
CA LEU A 85 -2.92 -2.37 -7.31
C LEU A 85 -3.66 -3.15 -6.21
N MET A 86 -4.84 -2.67 -5.83
CA MET A 86 -5.79 -3.41 -5.00
C MET A 86 -7.20 -3.33 -5.58
N ILE A 87 -7.93 -4.45 -5.50
CA ILE A 87 -9.34 -4.53 -5.86
C ILE A 87 -10.16 -4.71 -4.58
N LEU A 88 -11.04 -3.76 -4.29
CA LEU A 88 -11.89 -3.79 -3.11
C LEU A 88 -13.14 -4.63 -3.34
N SER A 89 -13.66 -5.22 -2.26
CA SER A 89 -15.07 -5.64 -2.21
C SER A 89 -15.97 -4.41 -2.10
N GLU A 90 -17.27 -4.55 -2.35
CA GLU A 90 -18.22 -3.42 -2.17
C GLU A 90 -18.23 -2.94 -0.71
N ALA A 91 -18.26 -3.87 0.24
CA ALA A 91 -18.13 -3.54 1.66
C ALA A 91 -16.77 -2.88 2.00
N GLY A 92 -15.69 -3.28 1.31
CA GLY A 92 -14.37 -2.66 1.46
C GLY A 92 -14.32 -1.24 0.93
N GLU A 93 -14.95 -0.97 -0.21
CA GLU A 93 -15.12 0.38 -0.76
C GLU A 93 -15.90 1.28 0.22
N GLU A 94 -17.05 0.81 0.73
CA GLU A 94 -17.85 1.57 1.69
C GLU A 94 -17.08 1.86 2.99
N ALA A 95 -16.36 0.87 3.52
CA ALA A 95 -15.53 1.05 4.71
C ALA A 95 -14.41 2.08 4.47
N LEU A 96 -13.78 2.06 3.30
CA LEU A 96 -12.70 2.97 2.95
C LEU A 96 -13.19 4.40 2.70
N LEU A 97 -14.38 4.57 2.11
CA LEU A 97 -15.04 5.88 1.95
C LEU A 97 -15.32 6.56 3.30
N GLY A 98 -15.60 5.79 4.34
CA GLY A 98 -15.79 6.29 5.70
C GLY A 98 -14.49 6.59 6.47
N SER A 99 -13.33 6.25 5.90
CA SER A 99 -12.03 6.40 6.55
C SER A 99 -11.43 7.80 6.32
N SER A 100 -10.66 8.29 7.30
CA SER A 100 -9.89 9.54 7.17
C SER A 100 -8.61 9.37 6.34
N ARG A 101 -8.18 8.13 6.09
CA ARG A 101 -6.99 7.77 5.31
C ARG A 101 -7.35 6.71 4.28
N ASN A 102 -6.63 6.73 3.16
CA ASN A 102 -6.69 5.66 2.16
C ASN A 102 -5.91 4.41 2.62
N THR A 103 -6.23 3.92 3.82
CA THR A 103 -5.55 2.80 4.50
C THR A 103 -6.58 1.73 4.84
N ILE A 104 -6.35 0.50 4.40
CA ILE A 104 -7.14 -0.68 4.70
C ILE A 104 -6.55 -1.35 5.94
N THR A 105 -7.28 -1.39 7.05
CA THR A 105 -6.83 -2.03 8.30
C THR A 105 -7.29 -3.48 8.40
N LEU A 106 -6.78 -4.21 9.39
CA LEU A 106 -7.16 -5.62 9.62
C LEU A 106 -8.63 -5.81 10.03
N GLU A 107 -9.27 -4.75 10.51
CA GLU A 107 -10.68 -4.71 10.93
C GLU A 107 -11.63 -4.40 9.75
N MET A 108 -11.08 -3.99 8.60
CA MET A 108 -11.86 -3.71 7.39
C MET A 108 -12.02 -4.98 6.54
N PRO A 109 -13.04 -5.03 5.66
CA PRO A 109 -13.18 -6.13 4.70
C PRO A 109 -11.91 -6.30 3.85
N THR A 110 -11.41 -7.53 3.77
CA THR A 110 -10.21 -7.85 2.98
C THR A 110 -10.42 -7.48 1.50
N PRO A 111 -9.41 -6.90 0.82
CA PRO A 111 -9.47 -6.73 -0.63
C PRO A 111 -9.66 -8.09 -1.33
N LEU A 112 -10.35 -8.05 -2.46
CA LEU A 112 -10.54 -9.23 -3.31
C LEU A 112 -9.26 -9.65 -4.02
N LEU A 113 -8.38 -8.69 -4.32
CA LEU A 113 -7.12 -8.93 -4.99
C LEU A 113 -6.11 -7.85 -4.62
N VAL A 114 -4.85 -8.26 -4.41
CA VAL A 114 -3.69 -7.38 -4.23
C VAL A 114 -2.65 -7.80 -5.27
N ILE A 115 -2.06 -6.83 -5.97
CA ILE A 115 -1.08 -7.08 -7.03
C ILE A 115 0.15 -6.19 -6.78
N GLU A 116 1.32 -6.81 -6.90
CA GLU A 116 2.62 -6.15 -6.89
C GLU A 116 3.38 -6.45 -8.18
N VAL A 117 3.93 -5.41 -8.82
CA VAL A 117 4.74 -5.57 -10.03
C VAL A 117 6.21 -5.60 -9.66
N VAL A 118 6.78 -6.79 -9.67
CA VAL A 118 8.13 -7.02 -9.14
C VAL A 118 9.14 -7.06 -10.27
N SER A 119 10.28 -6.41 -10.05
CA SER A 119 11.47 -6.59 -10.90
C SER A 119 12.31 -7.77 -10.37
N PRO A 120 13.04 -8.49 -11.22
CA PRO A 120 13.86 -9.63 -10.81
C PRO A 120 14.84 -9.33 -9.67
N ASP A 121 15.31 -8.07 -9.60
CA ASP A 121 16.28 -7.60 -8.63
C ASP A 121 15.66 -6.97 -7.37
N ASN A 122 14.33 -7.07 -7.20
CA ASN A 122 13.65 -6.52 -6.02
C ASN A 122 13.35 -7.64 -5.00
N PRO A 123 14.15 -7.78 -3.92
CA PRO A 123 13.95 -8.82 -2.90
C PRO A 123 12.72 -8.59 -2.00
N ARG A 124 11.86 -7.62 -2.34
CA ARG A 124 10.66 -7.24 -1.57
C ARG A 124 9.37 -7.91 -2.03
N SER A 125 9.47 -8.73 -3.08
CA SER A 125 8.43 -9.62 -3.60
C SER A 125 8.23 -10.86 -2.73
#